data_AF-A0FL28-F1
#
_entry.id   AF-A0FL28-F1
#
_cell.length_a   1.000
_cell.length_b   1.000
_cell.length_c   1.000
_cell.angle_alpha   90.00
_cell.angle_beta   90.00
_cell.angle_gamma   90.00
#
_symmetry.space_group_name_H-M   'P 1'
#
loop_
_entity.id
_entity.type
_entity.pdbx_description
1 polymer ?
#
loop_
_entity_poly.entity_id
_entity_poly.type
_entity_poly.pdbx_seq_one_letter_code
_entity_poly.pdbx_strand_id
1 'polypeptide(L)'
;EYTRIQAQHEKIDINPLNGALLSMMAFFMCIPELVFKGGTATLVTEITKDNKIIDGYAIAGGVTRLGTTGIFTAIIMSIIAVKLYAWFVKKNIVVSMPDTVPAGVSRSFTALIPTAAIALTVIIINGILMAFNTDIYKIVAIPFGFVTNLTSTWVGLMVVYFIMHALWIVGIHGATIVTSFLTPIVLSNMQLNQKGANIPFAGEFNNCFVTIGGSGATLGMVIFIAFFAKSAQLGALGKASVVPAFFNINEPILFGMPVVYNPYTAIPFFLAPMASMSMAYFA
;
A
#
# COMPACT_ATOMS: atom_id res chain seq x y z
N GLU A 1 -1.80 -6.71 -11.38
CA GLU A 1 -3.20 -6.84 -10.90
C GLU A 1 -4.12 -5.70 -11.33
N TYR A 2 -3.79 -4.43 -11.03
CA TYR A 2 -4.64 -3.30 -11.39
C TYR A 2 -5.04 -3.24 -12.89
N THR A 3 -4.12 -3.53 -13.80
CA THR A 3 -4.40 -3.63 -15.24
C THR A 3 -5.44 -4.70 -15.57
N ARG A 4 -5.41 -5.86 -14.89
CA ARG A 4 -6.38 -6.94 -15.06
C ARG A 4 -7.78 -6.50 -14.63
N ILE A 5 -7.86 -5.78 -13.51
CA ILE A 5 -9.11 -5.18 -13.02
C ILE A 5 -9.68 -4.19 -14.05
N GLN A 6 -8.84 -3.30 -14.61
CA GLN A 6 -9.28 -2.37 -15.65
C GLN A 6 -9.72 -3.11 -16.93
N ALA A 7 -8.99 -4.15 -17.35
CA ALA A 7 -9.36 -4.98 -18.50
C ALA A 7 -10.77 -5.57 -18.36
N GLN A 8 -11.06 -6.14 -17.19
CA GLN A 8 -12.35 -6.73 -16.87
C GLN A 8 -13.47 -5.69 -16.76
N HIS A 9 -13.20 -4.58 -16.06
CA HIS A 9 -14.19 -3.51 -15.85
C HIS A 9 -14.58 -2.82 -17.16
N GLU A 10 -13.58 -2.48 -17.98
CA GLU A 10 -13.78 -1.76 -19.23
C GLU A 10 -14.10 -2.70 -20.41
N LYS A 11 -14.03 -4.03 -20.21
CA LYS A 11 -14.22 -5.07 -21.23
C LYS A 11 -13.28 -4.89 -22.44
N ILE A 12 -11.99 -4.66 -22.16
CA ILE A 12 -10.94 -4.45 -23.16
C ILE A 12 -9.84 -5.50 -23.01
N ASP A 13 -9.20 -5.87 -24.12
CA ASP A 13 -8.03 -6.76 -24.10
C ASP A 13 -6.75 -5.93 -23.91
N ILE A 14 -6.27 -5.85 -22.67
CA ILE A 14 -5.01 -5.21 -22.33
C ILE A 14 -4.11 -6.18 -21.57
N ASN A 15 -2.83 -6.16 -21.92
CA ASN A 15 -1.86 -7.06 -21.32
C ASN A 15 -1.39 -6.53 -19.95
N PRO A 16 -1.51 -7.32 -18.86
CA PRO A 16 -1.07 -6.89 -17.52
C PRO A 16 0.43 -6.60 -17.40
N LEU A 17 1.29 -7.30 -18.15
CA LEU A 17 2.73 -7.05 -18.17
C LEU A 17 3.04 -5.69 -18.78
N ASN A 18 2.39 -5.33 -19.88
CA ASN A 18 2.53 -3.99 -20.47
C ASN A 18 2.10 -2.91 -19.47
N GLY A 19 0.96 -3.09 -18.80
CA GLY A 19 0.52 -2.15 -17.78
C GLY A 19 1.52 -1.98 -16.62
N ALA A 20 2.17 -3.07 -16.19
CA ALA A 20 3.21 -3.02 -15.17
C ALA A 20 4.49 -2.29 -15.65
N LEU A 21 4.95 -2.59 -16.86
CA LEU A 21 6.14 -1.95 -17.44
C LEU A 21 5.92 -0.44 -17.68
N LEU A 22 4.74 -0.05 -18.16
CA LEU A 22 4.36 1.35 -18.33
C LEU A 22 4.28 2.10 -17.00
N SER A 23 3.79 1.43 -15.95
CA SER A 23 3.78 1.99 -14.59
C SER A 23 5.20 2.20 -14.06
N MET A 24 6.08 1.24 -14.27
CA MET A 24 7.49 1.34 -13.90
C MET A 24 8.19 2.47 -14.66
N MET A 25 7.95 2.59 -15.97
CA MET A 25 8.47 3.69 -16.77
C MET A 25 7.99 5.04 -16.23
N ALA A 26 6.69 5.21 -16.00
CA ALA A 26 6.12 6.44 -15.47
C ALA A 26 6.70 6.82 -14.11
N PHE A 27 6.90 5.83 -13.22
CA PHE A 27 7.56 6.03 -11.92
C PHE A 27 9.03 6.43 -12.08
N PHE A 28 9.79 5.75 -12.95
CA PHE A 28 11.22 5.99 -13.14
C PHE A 28 11.50 7.38 -13.70
N MET A 29 10.61 7.89 -14.56
CA MET A 29 10.68 9.26 -15.07
C MET A 29 10.52 10.34 -13.98
N CYS A 30 10.02 9.99 -12.79
CA CYS A 30 9.90 10.90 -11.65
C CYS A 30 11.09 10.85 -10.70
N ILE A 31 11.98 9.86 -10.81
CA ILE A 31 13.10 9.68 -9.87
C ILE A 31 14.05 10.89 -9.88
N PRO A 32 14.51 11.42 -11.03
CA PRO A 32 15.48 12.51 -11.02
C PRO A 32 14.90 13.80 -10.43
N GLU A 33 15.70 14.48 -9.62
CA GLU A 33 15.44 15.82 -9.11
C GLU A 33 15.81 16.86 -10.15
N LEU A 34 14.79 17.62 -10.55
CA LEU A 34 14.90 18.63 -11.59
C LEU A 34 14.52 20.00 -11.01
N VAL A 35 15.26 21.03 -11.41
CA VAL A 35 14.97 22.43 -11.07
C VAL A 35 15.08 23.30 -12.31
N PHE A 36 14.22 24.32 -12.38
CA PHE A 36 14.33 25.36 -13.40
C PHE A 36 15.46 26.32 -13.03
N LYS A 37 16.52 26.34 -13.86
CA LYS A 37 17.60 27.32 -13.76
C LYS A 37 17.89 27.90 -15.14
N GLY A 38 17.90 29.23 -15.25
CA GLY A 38 18.23 29.93 -16.49
C GLY A 38 17.32 29.58 -17.68
N GLY A 39 16.03 29.33 -17.44
CA GLY A 39 15.06 28.98 -18.49
C GLY A 39 15.14 27.53 -18.98
N THR A 40 15.97 26.69 -18.37
CA THR A 40 16.12 25.27 -18.73
C THR A 40 15.87 24.36 -17.52
N ALA A 41 15.33 23.17 -17.77
CA ALA A 41 15.24 22.11 -16.77
C ALA A 41 16.65 21.53 -16.56
N THR A 42 17.15 21.60 -15.33
CA THR A 42 18.49 21.12 -14.98
C THR A 42 18.42 20.09 -13.87
N LEU A 43 19.29 19.08 -13.93
CA LEU A 43 19.44 18.09 -12.87
C LEU A 43 20.04 18.75 -11.63
N VAL A 44 19.45 18.47 -10.47
CA VAL A 44 19.98 18.96 -9.19
C VAL A 44 21.29 18.23 -8.90
N THR A 45 22.32 18.98 -8.55
CA THR A 45 23.57 18.44 -7.99
C THR A 45 23.88 19.20 -6.71
N GLU A 46 23.88 18.48 -5.60
CA GLU A 46 24.10 19.04 -4.27
C GLU A 46 24.83 17.99 -3.42
N ILE A 47 26.04 18.32 -2.96
CA ILE A 47 26.83 17.42 -2.11
C ILE A 47 27.17 18.17 -0.82
N THR A 48 26.39 17.91 0.22
CA THR A 48 26.60 18.38 1.59
C THR A 48 26.80 17.18 2.52
N LYS A 49 27.08 17.43 3.81
CA LYS A 49 27.23 16.35 4.79
C LYS A 49 25.92 15.56 4.98
N ASP A 50 24.78 16.22 4.82
CA ASP A 50 23.46 15.66 5.10
C ASP A 50 22.69 15.28 3.83
N ASN A 51 23.03 15.85 2.68
CA ASN A 51 22.35 15.62 1.41
C ASN A 51 23.34 15.34 0.28
N LYS A 52 23.14 14.22 -0.43
CA LYS A 52 23.99 13.80 -1.55
C LYS A 52 23.11 13.54 -2.77
N ILE A 53 23.01 14.52 -3.64
CA ILE A 53 22.32 14.47 -4.93
C ILE A 53 23.35 14.59 -6.04
N ILE A 54 23.44 13.56 -6.89
CA ILE A 54 24.37 13.50 -8.03
C ILE A 54 23.55 13.31 -9.30
N ASP A 55 23.66 14.24 -10.25
CA ASP A 55 22.93 14.21 -11.52
C ASP A 55 21.42 13.98 -11.34
N GLY A 56 20.82 14.65 -10.36
CA GLY A 56 19.40 14.54 -9.99
C GLY A 56 19.07 13.33 -9.12
N TYR A 57 19.98 12.41 -8.88
CA TYR A 57 19.72 11.25 -8.04
C TYR A 57 20.17 11.49 -6.61
N ALA A 58 19.21 11.56 -5.69
CA ALA A 58 19.48 11.54 -4.25
C ALA A 58 19.96 10.15 -3.81
N ILE A 59 21.12 10.07 -3.16
CA ILE A 59 21.83 8.82 -2.85
C ILE A 59 22.11 8.71 -1.34
N ALA A 60 21.61 7.64 -0.72
CA ALA A 60 21.95 7.25 0.65
C ALA A 60 21.92 5.71 0.77
N GLY A 61 23.05 5.05 0.52
CA GLY A 61 23.12 3.59 0.41
C GLY A 61 22.44 3.00 -0.84
N GLY A 62 21.93 3.87 -1.72
CA GLY A 62 21.15 3.56 -2.91
C GLY A 62 20.35 4.81 -3.33
N VAL A 63 19.63 4.75 -4.45
CA VAL A 63 18.77 5.87 -4.90
C VAL A 63 17.58 5.98 -3.94
N THR A 64 17.49 7.07 -3.18
CA THR A 64 16.52 7.21 -2.08
C THR A 64 15.08 7.19 -2.56
N ARG A 65 14.81 7.82 -3.71
CA ARG A 65 13.49 7.88 -4.35
C ARG A 65 13.00 6.54 -4.92
N LEU A 66 13.88 5.54 -5.07
CA LEU A 66 13.47 4.16 -5.34
C LEU A 66 13.05 3.39 -4.08
N GLY A 67 13.42 3.89 -2.90
CA GLY A 67 13.10 3.28 -1.61
C GLY A 67 11.72 3.67 -1.08
N THR A 68 11.58 3.68 0.25
CA THR A 68 10.32 3.99 0.96
C THR A 68 9.73 5.35 0.58
N THR A 69 10.59 6.35 0.34
CA THR A 69 10.20 7.70 -0.12
C THR A 69 9.41 7.68 -1.44
N GLY A 70 9.60 6.66 -2.29
CA GLY A 70 8.94 6.56 -3.59
C GLY A 70 7.65 5.75 -3.63
N ILE A 71 7.27 5.03 -2.56
CA ILE A 71 6.16 4.07 -2.61
C ILE A 71 4.84 4.75 -3.03
N PHE A 72 4.50 5.90 -2.42
CA PHE A 72 3.26 6.60 -2.76
C PHE A 72 3.28 7.19 -4.17
N THR A 73 4.42 7.74 -4.60
CA THR A 73 4.61 8.20 -5.98
C THR A 73 4.44 7.04 -6.95
N ALA A 74 5.02 5.87 -6.67
CA ALA A 74 4.88 4.67 -7.50
C ALA A 74 3.43 4.22 -7.63
N ILE A 75 2.63 4.26 -6.55
CA ILE A 75 1.20 3.94 -6.58
C ILE A 75 0.45 4.89 -7.52
N ILE A 76 0.65 6.21 -7.35
CA ILE A 76 -0.05 7.23 -8.14
C ILE A 76 0.35 7.12 -9.62
N MET A 77 1.64 7.01 -9.92
CA MET A 77 2.12 6.88 -11.29
C MET A 77 1.64 5.57 -11.94
N SER A 78 1.52 4.48 -11.18
CA SER A 78 0.95 3.22 -11.67
C SER A 78 -0.53 3.36 -12.03
N ILE A 79 -1.30 4.06 -11.20
CA ILE A 79 -2.72 4.32 -11.47
C ILE A 79 -2.88 5.16 -12.74
N ILE A 80 -2.12 6.26 -12.85
CA ILE A 80 -2.15 7.15 -14.02
C ILE A 80 -1.77 6.38 -15.29
N ALA A 81 -0.65 5.65 -15.27
CA ALA A 81 -0.15 4.90 -16.41
C ALA A 81 -1.17 3.85 -16.90
N VAL A 82 -1.71 3.04 -15.98
CA VAL A 82 -2.69 2.01 -16.34
C VAL A 82 -4.01 2.61 -16.82
N LYS A 83 -4.48 3.71 -16.21
CA LYS A 83 -5.71 4.38 -16.65
C LYS A 83 -5.57 4.98 -18.04
N LEU A 84 -4.46 5.64 -18.34
CA LEU A 84 -4.17 6.13 -19.69
C LEU A 84 -4.07 4.97 -20.66
N TYR A 85 -3.31 3.92 -20.34
CA TYR A 85 -3.20 2.75 -21.20
C TYR A 85 -4.56 2.13 -21.55
N ALA A 86 -5.39 1.88 -20.53
CA ALA A 86 -6.75 1.36 -20.72
C ALA A 86 -7.62 2.29 -21.57
N TRP A 87 -7.52 3.61 -21.35
CA TRP A 87 -8.30 4.60 -22.09
C TRP A 87 -7.95 4.64 -23.58
N PHE A 88 -6.66 4.64 -23.93
CA PHE A 88 -6.21 4.65 -25.32
C PHE A 88 -6.63 3.37 -26.05
N VAL A 89 -6.50 2.20 -25.40
CA VAL A 89 -6.94 0.92 -25.97
C VAL A 89 -8.46 0.90 -26.15
N LYS A 90 -9.23 1.33 -25.15
CA LYS A 90 -10.69 1.42 -25.24
C LYS A 90 -11.16 2.33 -26.38
N LYS A 91 -10.41 3.39 -26.67
CA LYS A 91 -10.72 4.33 -27.76
C LYS A 91 -10.19 3.88 -29.12
N ASN A 92 -9.56 2.71 -29.22
CA ASN A 92 -8.87 2.23 -30.42
C ASN A 92 -7.82 3.23 -30.95
N ILE A 93 -7.22 4.03 -30.06
CA ILE A 93 -6.11 4.95 -30.40
C ILE A 93 -4.81 4.18 -30.17
N VAL A 94 -4.63 3.12 -30.96
CA VAL A 94 -3.53 2.17 -30.86
C VAL A 94 -3.06 1.78 -32.25
N VAL A 95 -1.83 1.25 -32.35
CA VAL A 95 -1.35 0.68 -33.60
C VAL A 95 -1.78 -0.79 -33.64
N SER A 96 -2.80 -1.07 -34.46
CA SER A 96 -3.31 -2.42 -34.69
C SER A 96 -2.48 -3.17 -35.73
N MET A 97 -2.22 -4.45 -35.49
CA MET A 97 -1.53 -5.34 -36.43
C MET A 97 -2.50 -6.36 -37.03
N PRO A 98 -2.27 -6.85 -38.26
CA PRO A 98 -3.04 -7.95 -38.83
C PRO A 98 -2.95 -9.24 -37.99
N ASP A 99 -3.96 -10.10 -38.10
CA ASP A 99 -4.04 -11.37 -37.35
C ASP A 99 -2.89 -12.35 -37.65
N THR A 100 -2.19 -12.17 -38.77
CA THR A 100 -1.02 -12.96 -39.15
C THR A 100 0.23 -12.63 -38.32
N VAL A 101 0.21 -11.51 -37.57
CA VAL A 101 1.33 -11.06 -36.75
C VAL A 101 1.27 -11.74 -35.37
N PRO A 102 2.39 -12.32 -34.88
CA PRO A 102 2.43 -12.94 -33.57
C PRO A 102 1.94 -12.01 -32.45
N ALA A 103 1.18 -12.58 -31.51
CA ALA A 103 0.53 -11.81 -30.43
C ALA A 103 1.51 -10.97 -29.60
N GLY A 104 2.76 -11.43 -29.41
CA GLY A 104 3.79 -10.65 -28.70
C GLY A 104 4.11 -9.33 -29.41
N VAL A 105 4.30 -9.38 -30.73
CA VAL A 105 4.60 -8.18 -31.55
C VAL A 105 3.39 -7.25 -31.59
N SER A 106 2.20 -7.78 -31.86
CA SER A 106 0.95 -7.00 -31.89
C SER A 106 0.72 -6.21 -30.57
N ARG A 107 0.96 -6.86 -29.42
CA ARG A 107 0.84 -6.24 -28.09
C ARG A 107 1.84 -5.10 -27.87
N SER A 108 3.07 -5.22 -28.34
CA SER A 108 4.07 -4.15 -28.23
C SER A 108 3.65 -2.91 -29.02
N PHE A 109 3.13 -3.08 -30.24
CA PHE A 109 2.64 -1.96 -31.06
C PHE A 109 1.36 -1.34 -30.51
N THR A 110 0.46 -2.16 -29.96
CA THR A 110 -0.74 -1.66 -29.27
C THR A 110 -0.38 -0.72 -28.11
N ALA A 111 0.73 -0.99 -27.41
CA ALA A 111 1.19 -0.16 -26.30
C ALA A 111 2.01 1.09 -26.74
N LEU A 112 2.38 1.22 -28.01
CA LEU A 112 3.30 2.27 -28.48
C LEU A 112 2.77 3.68 -28.27
N ILE A 113 1.57 3.99 -28.79
CA ILE A 113 0.92 5.29 -28.61
C ILE A 113 0.64 5.58 -27.13
N PRO A 114 0.05 4.63 -26.35
CA PRO A 114 -0.08 4.79 -24.91
C PRO A 114 1.23 5.14 -24.19
N THR A 115 2.34 4.50 -24.56
CA THR A 115 3.66 4.76 -23.96
C THR A 115 4.07 6.22 -24.13
N ALA A 116 3.99 6.73 -25.37
CA ALA A 116 4.35 8.12 -25.66
C ALA A 116 3.43 9.10 -24.91
N ALA A 117 2.13 8.82 -24.84
CA ALA A 117 1.18 9.65 -24.11
C ALA A 117 1.45 9.67 -22.60
N ILE A 118 1.80 8.53 -22.01
CA ILE A 118 2.17 8.43 -20.60
C ILE A 118 3.45 9.23 -20.36
N ALA A 119 4.50 9.06 -21.16
CA ALA A 119 5.74 9.80 -21.03
C ALA A 119 5.51 11.32 -21.11
N LEU A 120 4.73 11.77 -22.09
CA LEU A 120 4.36 13.18 -22.24
C LEU A 120 3.58 13.69 -21.01
N THR A 121 2.66 12.89 -20.48
CA THR A 121 1.91 13.23 -19.27
C THR A 121 2.84 13.42 -18.07
N VAL A 122 3.80 12.52 -17.86
CA VAL A 122 4.78 12.64 -16.77
C VAL A 122 5.65 13.88 -16.95
N ILE A 123 6.12 14.16 -18.18
CA ILE A 123 6.90 15.36 -18.50
C ILE A 123 6.11 16.62 -18.18
N ILE A 124 4.84 16.70 -18.59
CA ILE A 124 3.97 17.85 -18.32
C ILE A 124 3.77 18.03 -16.81
N ILE A 125 3.47 16.96 -16.08
CA ILE A 125 3.29 17.01 -14.62
C ILE A 125 4.57 17.53 -13.96
N ASN A 126 5.73 16.92 -14.23
CA ASN A 126 6.99 17.34 -13.63
C ASN A 126 7.37 18.77 -14.04
N GLY A 127 7.14 19.15 -15.30
CA GLY A 127 7.40 20.51 -15.79
C GLY A 127 6.57 21.57 -15.08
N ILE A 128 5.27 21.32 -14.87
CA ILE A 128 4.38 22.21 -14.11
C ILE A 128 4.87 22.31 -12.66
N LEU A 129 5.14 21.18 -12.00
CA LEU A 129 5.58 21.18 -10.60
C LEU A 129 6.91 21.91 -10.42
N MET A 130 7.85 21.70 -11.34
CA MET A 130 9.14 22.39 -11.34
C MET A 130 8.97 23.91 -11.50
N ALA A 131 7.98 24.38 -12.27
CA ALA A 131 7.67 25.81 -12.37
C ALA A 131 7.19 26.43 -11.05
N PHE A 132 6.63 25.62 -10.15
CA PHE A 132 6.28 26.00 -8.78
C PHE A 132 7.39 25.71 -7.75
N ASN A 133 8.63 25.42 -8.20
CA ASN A 133 9.75 25.03 -7.35
C ASN A 133 9.47 23.80 -6.46
N THR A 134 8.65 22.87 -6.95
CA THR A 134 8.30 21.64 -6.25
C THR A 134 8.45 20.43 -7.18
N ASP A 135 8.19 19.23 -6.65
CA ASP A 135 8.20 18.00 -7.41
C ASP A 135 7.07 17.07 -6.97
N ILE A 136 6.87 15.99 -7.73
CA ILE A 136 5.78 15.05 -7.46
C ILE A 136 5.93 14.37 -6.09
N TYR A 137 7.14 14.12 -5.60
CA TYR A 137 7.35 13.49 -4.29
C TYR A 137 6.91 14.42 -3.16
N LYS A 138 7.25 15.71 -3.25
CA LYS A 138 6.82 16.73 -2.28
C LYS A 138 5.31 16.91 -2.28
N ILE A 139 4.68 16.97 -3.45
CA ILE A 139 3.22 17.10 -3.55
C ILE A 139 2.51 15.88 -2.99
N VAL A 140 2.97 14.68 -3.34
CA VAL A 140 2.40 13.43 -2.84
C VAL A 140 2.57 13.33 -1.33
N ALA A 141 3.68 13.79 -0.76
CA ALA A 141 3.90 13.77 0.68
C ALA A 141 2.87 14.58 1.49
N ILE A 142 2.22 15.59 0.91
CA ILE A 142 1.26 16.47 1.63
C ILE A 142 0.05 15.69 2.18
N PRO A 143 -0.81 15.05 1.35
CA PRO A 143 -1.96 14.30 1.84
C PRO A 143 -1.55 13.10 2.70
N PHE A 144 -0.41 12.46 2.41
CA PHE A 144 0.09 11.35 3.22
C PHE A 144 0.72 11.79 4.55
N GLY A 145 1.08 13.07 4.69
CA GLY A 145 1.51 13.66 5.96
C GLY A 145 0.43 13.54 7.03
N PHE A 146 -0.86 13.70 6.68
CA PHE A 146 -1.97 13.47 7.61
C PHE A 146 -1.98 12.04 8.14
N VAL A 147 -1.88 11.04 7.24
CA VAL A 147 -1.88 9.62 7.63
C VAL A 147 -0.65 9.30 8.47
N THR A 148 0.52 9.81 8.07
CA THR A 148 1.78 9.66 8.81
C THR A 148 1.66 10.22 10.23
N ASN A 149 1.12 11.44 10.38
CA ASN A 149 0.89 12.09 11.67
C ASN A 149 -0.15 11.34 12.52
N LEU A 150 -1.18 10.76 11.91
CA LEU A 150 -2.13 9.92 12.64
C LEU A 150 -1.42 8.69 13.19
N THR A 151 -0.63 8.01 12.37
CA THR A 151 0.07 6.78 12.75
C THR A 151 1.30 6.98 13.64
N SER A 152 1.76 8.22 13.81
CA SER A 152 2.90 8.54 14.67
C SER A 152 2.51 8.79 16.12
N THR A 153 1.22 8.80 16.44
CA THR A 153 0.72 9.03 17.80
C THR A 153 -0.05 7.83 18.31
N TRP A 154 0.05 7.57 19.63
CA TRP A 154 -0.74 6.53 20.29
C TRP A 154 -2.24 6.69 20.05
N VAL A 155 -2.78 7.90 20.20
CA VAL A 155 -4.22 8.18 19.99
C VAL A 155 -4.62 7.91 18.54
N GLY A 156 -3.81 8.30 17.56
CA GLY A 156 -4.13 8.03 16.17
C GLY A 156 -4.05 6.54 15.82
N LEU A 157 -3.13 5.78 16.41
CA LEU A 157 -3.12 4.31 16.31
C LEU A 157 -4.38 3.69 16.93
N MET A 158 -4.86 4.20 18.07
CA MET A 158 -6.13 3.75 18.66
C MET A 158 -7.31 3.91 17.68
N VAL A 159 -7.39 5.06 17.00
CA VAL A 159 -8.41 5.32 15.97
C VAL A 159 -8.26 4.35 14.79
N VAL A 160 -7.04 4.13 14.32
CA VAL A 160 -6.74 3.20 13.22
C VAL A 160 -7.20 1.78 13.56
N TYR A 161 -6.84 1.26 14.73
CA TYR A 161 -7.22 -0.09 15.14
C TYR A 161 -8.71 -0.21 15.43
N PHE A 162 -9.35 0.84 15.96
CA PHE A 162 -10.80 0.89 16.08
C PHE A 162 -11.47 0.75 14.72
N ILE A 163 -11.07 1.55 13.72
CA ILE A 163 -11.63 1.49 12.36
C ILE A 163 -11.41 0.10 11.73
N MET A 164 -10.20 -0.44 11.87
CA MET A 164 -9.85 -1.78 11.36
C MET A 164 -10.82 -2.85 11.86
N HIS A 165 -11.12 -2.86 13.17
CA HIS A 165 -12.01 -3.86 13.75
C HIS A 165 -13.49 -3.50 13.54
N ALA A 166 -13.85 -2.21 13.45
CA ALA A 166 -15.22 -1.78 13.16
C ALA A 166 -15.68 -2.26 11.78
N LEU A 167 -14.79 -2.26 10.78
CA LEU A 167 -15.05 -2.83 9.47
C LEU A 167 -15.38 -4.34 9.55
N TRP A 168 -14.66 -5.08 10.38
CA TRP A 168 -14.91 -6.51 10.60
C TRP A 168 -16.28 -6.79 11.21
N ILE A 169 -16.74 -5.95 12.13
CA ILE A 169 -18.08 -6.09 12.72
C ILE A 169 -19.18 -5.98 11.67
N VAL A 170 -18.97 -5.20 10.60
CA VAL A 170 -19.92 -5.09 9.48
C VAL A 170 -19.62 -6.04 8.31
N GLY A 171 -18.76 -7.04 8.52
CA GLY A 171 -18.45 -8.09 7.53
C GLY A 171 -17.44 -7.69 6.46
N ILE A 172 -16.77 -6.53 6.60
CA ILE A 172 -15.70 -6.09 5.72
C ILE A 172 -14.37 -6.53 6.33
N HIS A 173 -13.48 -7.14 5.55
CA HIS A 173 -12.18 -7.60 6.02
C HIS A 173 -11.25 -6.40 6.32
N GLY A 174 -11.42 -5.79 7.50
CA GLY A 174 -10.82 -4.51 7.85
C GLY A 174 -9.31 -4.51 7.91
N ALA A 175 -8.69 -5.65 8.27
CA ALA A 175 -7.23 -5.78 8.27
C ALA A 175 -6.66 -5.51 6.87
N THR A 176 -7.07 -6.25 5.84
CA THR A 176 -6.65 -6.03 4.44
C THR A 176 -6.89 -4.60 3.95
N ILE A 177 -8.04 -4.01 4.25
CA ILE A 177 -8.34 -2.63 3.81
C ILE A 177 -7.39 -1.65 4.47
N VAL A 178 -7.30 -1.67 5.80
CA VAL A 178 -6.53 -0.66 6.55
C VAL A 178 -5.03 -0.86 6.35
N THR A 179 -4.51 -2.09 6.46
CA THR A 179 -3.06 -2.33 6.34
C THR A 179 -2.52 -1.98 4.96
N SER A 180 -3.29 -2.14 3.88
CA SER A 180 -2.85 -1.75 2.52
C SER A 180 -2.46 -0.28 2.41
N PHE A 181 -3.08 0.60 3.20
CA PHE A 181 -2.71 2.02 3.27
C PHE A 181 -1.55 2.30 4.23
N LEU A 182 -1.35 1.44 5.24
CA LEU A 182 -0.37 1.65 6.30
C LEU A 182 0.98 0.99 6.01
N THR A 183 1.03 -0.06 5.18
CA THR A 183 2.27 -0.77 4.84
C THR A 183 3.40 0.17 4.39
N PRO A 184 3.18 1.17 3.51
CA PRO A 184 4.25 2.10 3.13
C PRO A 184 4.83 2.86 4.33
N ILE A 185 3.98 3.26 5.29
CA ILE A 185 4.36 4.00 6.49
C ILE A 185 5.18 3.11 7.42
N VAL A 186 4.69 1.89 7.67
CA VAL A 186 5.34 0.92 8.55
C VAL A 186 6.72 0.51 8.02
N LEU A 187 6.87 0.37 6.70
CA LEU A 187 8.17 0.13 6.05
C LEU A 187 9.10 1.34 6.16
N SER A 188 8.57 2.55 5.98
CA SER A 188 9.33 3.80 6.19
C SER A 188 9.84 3.90 7.63
N ASN A 189 8.99 3.64 8.62
CA ASN A 189 9.36 3.66 10.04
C ASN A 189 10.39 2.58 10.36
N MET A 190 10.29 1.38 9.78
CA MET A 190 11.29 0.33 9.92
C MET A 190 12.68 0.78 9.43
N GLN A 191 12.74 1.46 8.29
CA GLN A 191 13.99 2.01 7.77
C GLN A 191 14.56 3.10 8.67
N LEU A 192 13.71 3.95 9.26
CA LEU A 192 14.16 4.94 10.25
C LEU A 192 14.71 4.26 11.51
N ASN A 193 14.07 3.20 11.99
CA ASN A 193 14.55 2.43 13.15
C ASN A 193 15.90 1.75 12.87
N GLN A 194 16.14 1.28 11.63
CA GLN A 194 17.46 0.77 11.23
C GLN A 194 18.57 1.82 11.33
N LYS A 195 18.22 3.12 11.26
CA LYS A 195 19.15 4.25 11.44
C LYS A 195 19.25 4.72 12.90
N GLY A 196 18.62 4.02 13.84
CA GLY A 196 18.65 4.33 15.28
C GLY A 196 17.45 5.11 15.80
N ALA A 197 16.39 5.32 15.00
CA ALA A 197 15.13 5.81 15.54
C ALA A 197 14.43 4.72 16.40
N ASN A 198 13.47 5.14 17.23
CA ASN A 198 12.67 4.25 18.08
C ASN A 198 11.18 4.50 17.85
N ILE A 199 10.68 4.14 16.68
CA ILE A 199 9.28 4.30 16.28
C ILE A 199 8.56 2.97 16.51
N PRO A 200 7.57 2.88 17.44
CA PRO A 200 6.91 1.60 17.74
C PRO A 200 6.18 1.00 16.54
N PHE A 201 5.44 1.82 15.79
CA PHE A 201 4.65 1.37 14.64
C PHE A 201 5.53 1.18 13.38
N ALA A 202 6.33 0.12 13.39
CA ALA A 202 7.31 -0.23 12.36
C ALA A 202 7.38 -1.75 12.13
N GLY A 203 7.73 -2.17 10.92
CA GLY A 203 7.86 -3.59 10.57
C GLY A 203 6.60 -4.43 10.85
N GLU A 204 6.75 -5.58 11.51
CA GLU A 204 5.62 -6.49 11.79
C GLU A 204 4.90 -6.19 13.12
N PHE A 205 4.91 -4.93 13.58
CA PHE A 205 4.30 -4.52 14.86
C PHE A 205 2.85 -5.05 15.03
N ASN A 206 2.03 -4.95 13.98
CA ASN A 206 0.64 -5.40 14.02
C ASN A 206 0.53 -6.93 14.23
N ASN A 207 1.22 -7.72 13.41
CA ASN A 207 1.15 -9.17 13.44
C ASN A 207 1.79 -9.78 14.70
N CYS A 208 2.86 -9.16 15.21
CA CYS A 208 3.59 -9.64 16.37
C CYS A 208 2.90 -9.29 17.70
N PHE A 209 2.25 -8.13 17.78
CA PHE A 209 1.79 -7.61 19.07
C PHE A 209 0.31 -7.26 19.15
N VAL A 210 -0.36 -6.93 18.04
CA VAL A 210 -1.71 -6.35 18.09
C VAL A 210 -2.78 -7.36 17.72
N THR A 211 -2.67 -8.00 16.58
CA THR A 211 -3.66 -8.96 16.05
C THR A 211 -3.21 -10.41 16.24
N ILE A 212 -2.74 -10.73 17.45
CA ILE A 212 -2.29 -12.09 17.81
C ILE A 212 -3.50 -13.03 17.79
N GLY A 213 -3.43 -14.09 17.00
CA GLY A 213 -4.57 -14.96 16.75
C GLY A 213 -5.44 -14.53 15.59
N GLY A 214 -5.06 -13.48 14.85
CA GLY A 214 -5.88 -12.85 13.82
C GLY A 214 -6.59 -11.58 14.31
N SER A 215 -7.60 -11.12 13.58
CA SER A 215 -8.30 -9.88 13.90
C SER A 215 -9.01 -9.97 15.25
N GLY A 216 -8.88 -8.95 16.11
CA GLY A 216 -9.47 -8.93 17.45
C GLY A 216 -8.61 -9.55 18.56
N ALA A 217 -7.33 -9.85 18.28
CA ALA A 217 -6.42 -10.47 19.24
C ALA A 217 -6.96 -11.80 19.82
N THR A 218 -7.54 -12.64 18.95
CA THR A 218 -8.41 -13.75 19.39
C THR A 218 -7.70 -14.97 19.95
N LEU A 219 -6.36 -15.08 19.88
CA LEU A 219 -5.67 -16.34 20.23
C LEU A 219 -6.03 -16.83 21.64
N GLY A 220 -6.00 -15.92 22.62
CA GLY A 220 -6.37 -16.24 24.00
C GLY A 220 -7.82 -16.70 24.13
N MET A 221 -8.75 -16.05 23.42
CA MET A 221 -10.16 -16.46 23.37
C MET A 221 -10.30 -17.85 22.75
N VAL A 222 -9.60 -18.14 21.66
CA VAL A 222 -9.65 -19.44 20.97
C VAL A 222 -9.15 -20.57 21.86
N ILE A 223 -8.03 -20.35 22.55
CA ILE A 223 -7.50 -21.31 23.53
C ILE A 223 -8.52 -21.52 24.66
N PHE A 224 -9.09 -20.43 25.18
CA PHE A 224 -10.07 -20.52 26.25
C PHE A 224 -11.29 -21.36 25.85
N ILE A 225 -11.89 -21.09 24.70
CA ILE A 225 -13.08 -21.84 24.27
C ILE A 225 -12.75 -23.29 23.92
N ALA A 226 -11.56 -23.58 23.40
CA ALA A 226 -11.16 -24.94 23.03
C ALA A 226 -11.10 -25.89 24.23
N PHE A 227 -10.71 -25.38 25.40
CA PHE A 227 -10.44 -26.21 26.58
C PHE A 227 -11.37 -25.95 27.77
N PHE A 228 -12.00 -24.78 27.86
CA PHE A 228 -12.79 -24.37 29.02
C PHE A 228 -14.25 -24.02 28.70
N ALA A 229 -14.66 -24.00 27.42
CA ALA A 229 -16.06 -23.78 27.09
C ALA A 229 -16.94 -24.94 27.57
N LYS A 230 -18.04 -24.62 28.27
CA LYS A 230 -19.07 -25.59 28.66
C LYS A 230 -19.96 -26.02 27.48
N SER A 231 -20.07 -25.17 26.45
CA SER A 231 -20.82 -25.49 25.23
C SER A 231 -20.03 -26.44 24.35
N ALA A 232 -20.62 -27.59 24.01
CA ALA A 232 -20.02 -28.56 23.09
C ALA A 232 -19.73 -27.93 21.72
N GLN A 233 -20.61 -27.03 21.24
CA GLN A 233 -20.44 -26.34 19.96
C GLN A 233 -19.24 -25.38 20.00
N LEU A 234 -19.14 -24.55 21.04
CA LEU A 234 -18.01 -23.61 21.18
C LEU A 234 -16.69 -24.35 21.42
N GLY A 235 -16.71 -25.45 22.16
CA GLY A 235 -15.53 -26.29 22.38
C GLY A 235 -15.02 -26.94 21.10
N ALA A 236 -15.94 -27.49 20.28
CA ALA A 236 -15.59 -28.05 18.98
C ALA A 236 -15.03 -26.97 18.03
N LEU A 237 -15.69 -25.80 17.97
CA LEU A 237 -15.22 -24.68 17.16
C LEU A 237 -13.83 -24.19 17.60
N GLY A 238 -13.62 -24.06 18.91
CA GLY A 238 -12.33 -23.71 19.50
C GLY A 238 -11.23 -24.63 19.06
N LYS A 239 -11.40 -25.94 19.26
CA LYS A 239 -10.40 -26.96 18.88
C LYS A 239 -10.07 -26.94 17.39
N ALA A 240 -11.08 -26.76 16.54
CA ALA A 240 -10.88 -26.61 15.09
C ALA A 240 -10.12 -25.31 14.72
N SER A 241 -10.21 -24.28 15.56
CA SER A 241 -9.66 -22.95 15.29
C SER A 241 -8.31 -22.67 15.94
N VAL A 242 -7.85 -23.48 16.90
CA VAL A 242 -6.55 -23.25 17.59
C VAL A 242 -5.40 -23.20 16.59
N VAL A 243 -5.32 -24.19 15.69
CA VAL A 243 -4.24 -24.27 14.70
C VAL A 243 -4.23 -23.05 13.77
N PRO A 244 -5.31 -22.69 13.06
CA PRO A 244 -5.28 -21.51 12.21
C PRO A 244 -5.04 -20.23 13.01
N ALA A 245 -5.59 -20.09 14.22
CA ALA A 245 -5.35 -18.92 15.06
C ALA A 245 -3.87 -18.77 15.43
N PHE A 246 -3.15 -19.87 15.67
CA PHE A 246 -1.70 -19.82 15.91
C PHE A 246 -0.93 -19.20 14.74
N PHE A 247 -1.45 -19.33 13.52
CA PHE A 247 -0.92 -18.69 12.31
C PHE A 247 -1.63 -17.38 11.96
N ASN A 248 -2.31 -16.74 12.92
CA ASN A 248 -3.06 -15.49 12.77
C ASN A 248 -4.24 -15.56 11.78
N ILE A 249 -4.81 -16.74 11.56
CA ILE A 249 -5.99 -16.97 10.71
C ILE A 249 -7.17 -17.31 11.61
N ASN A 250 -8.26 -16.54 11.56
CA ASN A 250 -9.36 -16.69 12.53
C ASN A 250 -10.77 -16.56 11.98
N GLU A 251 -10.94 -16.63 10.66
CA GLU A 251 -12.23 -16.70 9.98
C GLU A 251 -13.15 -17.79 10.56
N PRO A 252 -12.68 -19.00 10.93
CA PRO A 252 -13.54 -19.98 11.58
C PRO A 252 -14.21 -19.44 12.85
N ILE A 253 -13.52 -18.60 13.62
CA ILE A 253 -14.05 -18.00 14.85
C ILE A 253 -14.94 -16.82 14.53
N LEU A 254 -14.48 -15.92 13.65
CA LEU A 254 -15.21 -14.71 13.30
C LEU A 254 -16.59 -15.03 12.71
N PHE A 255 -16.68 -16.08 11.89
CA PHE A 255 -17.93 -16.50 11.27
C PHE A 255 -18.65 -17.63 12.03
N GLY A 256 -17.91 -18.52 12.71
CA GLY A 256 -18.48 -19.65 13.42
C GLY A 256 -19.02 -19.33 14.82
N MET A 257 -18.45 -18.33 15.52
CA MET A 257 -18.94 -17.81 16.81
C MET A 257 -19.82 -16.55 16.60
N PRO A 258 -20.37 -16.39 15.40
CA PRO A 258 -20.62 -15.11 14.72
C PRO A 258 -20.13 -13.90 15.52
N VAL A 259 -18.84 -13.58 15.46
CA VAL A 259 -18.30 -12.32 16.01
C VAL A 259 -18.74 -11.15 15.13
N VAL A 260 -18.81 -11.40 13.83
CA VAL A 260 -19.35 -10.47 12.83
C VAL A 260 -20.85 -10.25 13.12
N TYR A 261 -21.29 -8.98 13.08
CA TYR A 261 -22.65 -8.53 13.44
C TYR A 261 -23.11 -8.84 14.86
N ASN A 262 -22.22 -9.24 15.78
CA ASN A 262 -22.60 -9.57 17.15
C ASN A 262 -22.15 -8.49 18.15
N PRO A 263 -23.09 -7.72 18.71
CA PRO A 263 -22.77 -6.63 19.62
C PRO A 263 -22.17 -7.10 20.95
N TYR A 264 -22.45 -8.34 21.39
CA TYR A 264 -21.90 -8.88 22.64
C TYR A 264 -20.40 -9.13 22.55
N THR A 265 -19.93 -9.60 21.39
CA THR A 265 -18.50 -9.84 21.14
C THR A 265 -17.79 -8.61 20.58
N ALA A 266 -18.51 -7.59 20.11
CA ALA A 266 -17.92 -6.39 19.52
C ALA A 266 -17.02 -5.63 20.50
N ILE A 267 -17.45 -5.47 21.76
CA ILE A 267 -16.67 -4.75 22.78
C ILE A 267 -15.29 -5.39 23.00
N PRO A 268 -15.17 -6.68 23.35
CA PRO A 268 -13.85 -7.29 23.50
C PRO A 268 -13.07 -7.33 22.18
N PHE A 269 -13.74 -7.48 21.04
CA PHE A 269 -13.11 -7.48 19.72
C PHE A 269 -12.47 -6.13 19.35
N PHE A 270 -12.97 -5.01 19.88
CA PHE A 270 -12.33 -3.70 19.78
C PHE A 270 -11.24 -3.52 20.84
N LEU A 271 -11.56 -3.80 22.11
CA LEU A 271 -10.71 -3.42 23.23
C LEU A 271 -9.46 -4.30 23.34
N ALA A 272 -9.54 -5.60 23.04
CA ALA A 272 -8.41 -6.51 23.14
C ALA A 272 -7.22 -6.09 22.24
N PRO A 273 -7.38 -5.89 20.91
CA PRO A 273 -6.28 -5.43 20.07
C PRO A 273 -5.81 -4.01 20.45
N MET A 274 -6.72 -3.11 20.84
CA MET A 274 -6.36 -1.75 21.28
C MET A 274 -5.53 -1.76 22.57
N ALA A 275 -5.83 -2.66 23.50
CA ALA A 275 -5.05 -2.87 24.72
C ALA A 275 -3.67 -3.46 24.40
N SER A 276 -3.60 -4.51 23.57
CA SER A 276 -2.34 -5.11 23.13
C SER A 276 -1.45 -4.10 22.39
N MET A 277 -2.04 -3.29 21.52
CA MET A 277 -1.36 -2.18 20.85
C MET A 277 -0.79 -1.18 21.85
N SER A 278 -1.59 -0.75 22.83
CA SER A 278 -1.15 0.21 23.84
C SER A 278 0.01 -0.33 24.66
N MET A 279 -0.04 -1.59 25.07
CA MET A 279 1.07 -2.23 25.78
C MET A 279 2.33 -2.25 24.93
N ALA A 280 2.23 -2.68 23.67
CA ALA A 280 3.37 -2.75 22.76
C ALA A 280 3.93 -1.37 22.36
N TYR A 281 3.10 -0.33 22.36
CA TYR A 281 3.52 1.03 22.05
C TYR A 281 4.36 1.65 23.18
N PHE A 282 4.05 1.33 24.44
CA PHE A 282 4.71 1.92 25.62
C PHE A 282 5.83 1.06 26.23
N ALA A 283 5.92 -0.22 25.88
CA ALA A 283 6.99 -1.13 26.31
C ALA A 283 8.30 -0.85 25.57
#